data_AF-A0A419A1S1-F1
#
_entry.id   AF-A0A419A1S1-F1
#
_cell.length_a   1.000
_cell.length_b   1.000
_cell.length_c   1.000
_cell.angle_alpha   90.00
_cell.angle_beta   90.00
_cell.angle_gamma   90.00
#
_symmetry.space_group_name_H-M   'P 1'
#
loop_
_entity.id
_entity.type
_entity.pdbx_description
1 polymer ?
#
loop_
_entity_poly.entity_id
_entity_poly.type
_entity_poly.pdbx_seq_one_letter_code
_entity_poly.pdbx_strand_id
1 'polypeptide(L)'
;MITELVVSFFVISGGIFCFAAGLGLLRLPDLLTRMHASTKAGTLGSGLILVAVAINFAEGTVIARAVAAILFLLLTAPVAAHLIGRAAFRTGVPMADRTECEPGVAEALRERPGEKAPE
;
A
#
# COMPACT_ATOMS: atom_id res chain seq x y z
N MET A 1 15.31 3.80 -29.56
CA MET A 1 16.12 4.66 -28.66
C MET A 1 15.26 5.47 -27.71
N ILE A 2 14.33 6.31 -28.20
CA ILE A 2 13.46 7.11 -27.31
C ILE A 2 12.52 6.21 -26.48
N THR A 3 11.88 5.21 -27.10
CA THR A 3 10.99 4.27 -26.41
C THR A 3 11.71 3.50 -25.29
N GLU A 4 12.91 3.00 -25.55
CA GLU A 4 13.77 2.34 -24.54
C GLU A 4 14.04 3.24 -23.34
N LEU A 5 14.30 4.53 -23.57
CA LEU A 5 14.58 5.50 -22.52
C LEU A 5 13.33 5.78 -21.68
N VAL A 6 12.17 5.89 -22.33
CA VAL A 6 10.87 6.03 -21.66
C VAL A 6 10.55 4.78 -20.84
N VAL A 7 10.66 3.59 -21.41
CA VAL A 7 10.42 2.31 -20.71
C VAL A 7 11.35 2.17 -19.51
N SER A 8 12.66 2.42 -19.71
CA SER A 8 13.65 2.38 -18.63
C SER A 8 13.31 3.34 -17.50
N PHE A 9 12.88 4.56 -17.82
CA PHE A 9 12.47 5.55 -16.82
C PHE A 9 11.29 5.05 -15.97
N PHE A 10 10.25 4.49 -16.60
CA PHE A 10 9.09 3.95 -15.87
C PHE A 10 9.46 2.73 -15.02
N VAL A 11 10.30 1.82 -15.53
CA VAL A 11 10.75 0.64 -14.79
C VAL A 11 11.60 1.02 -13.59
N ILE A 12 12.59 1.90 -13.76
CA ILE A 12 13.47 2.34 -12.67
C ILE A 12 12.65 3.09 -11.61
N SER A 13 11.80 4.04 -12.03
CA SER A 13 10.94 4.78 -11.11
C SER A 13 10.00 3.85 -10.36
N GLY A 14 9.34 2.92 -11.08
CA GLY A 14 8.47 1.91 -10.47
C GLY A 14 9.20 1.01 -9.49
N GLY A 15 10.43 0.58 -9.82
CA GLY A 15 11.31 -0.19 -8.95
C GLY A 15 11.69 0.56 -7.66
N ILE A 16 12.00 1.86 -7.75
CA ILE A 16 12.27 2.71 -6.58
C ILE A 16 11.04 2.77 -5.67
N PHE A 17 9.84 2.94 -6.23
CA PHE A 17 8.60 2.95 -5.44
C PHE A 17 8.29 1.59 -4.81
N CYS A 18 8.49 0.48 -5.53
CA CYS A 18 8.35 -0.87 -4.97
C CYS A 18 9.34 -1.13 -3.83
N PHE A 19 10.59 -0.68 -3.99
CA PHE A 19 11.61 -0.77 -2.95
C PHE A 19 11.23 0.09 -1.74
N ALA A 20 10.78 1.33 -1.95
CA ALA A 20 10.30 2.20 -0.87
C ALA A 20 9.08 1.61 -0.13
N ALA A 21 8.18 0.93 -0.84
CA ALA A 21 7.05 0.23 -0.25
C ALA A 21 7.50 -0.90 0.68
N GLY A 22 8.43 -1.75 0.21
CA GLY A 22 9.02 -2.83 1.02
C GLY A 22 9.84 -2.32 2.19
N LEU A 23 10.63 -1.27 1.98
CA LEU A 23 11.41 -0.62 3.04
C LEU A 23 10.49 0.01 4.09
N GLY A 24 9.39 0.66 3.67
CA GLY A 24 8.38 1.21 4.55
C GLY A 24 7.70 0.15 5.40
N LEU A 25 7.38 -1.02 4.84
CA LEU A 25 6.85 -2.16 5.58
C LEU A 25 7.80 -2.65 6.68
N LEU A 26 9.11 -2.68 6.41
CA LEU A 26 10.12 -3.17 7.35
C LEU A 26 10.52 -2.13 8.41
N ARG A 27 10.55 -0.84 8.04
CA ARG A 27 11.15 0.22 8.86
C ARG A 27 10.15 1.06 9.65
N LEU A 28 8.90 1.16 9.20
CA LEU A 28 7.91 2.00 9.87
C LEU A 28 7.43 1.36 11.18
N PRO A 29 7.12 2.17 12.20
CA PRO A 29 6.84 1.68 13.55
C PRO A 29 5.50 0.94 13.65
N ASP A 30 4.48 1.44 12.96
CA ASP A 30 3.08 1.08 13.21
C ASP A 30 2.42 0.39 12.05
N LEU A 31 1.41 -0.41 12.34
CA LEU A 31 0.60 -1.06 11.32
C LEU A 31 0.02 -0.05 10.32
N LEU A 32 -0.54 1.06 10.78
CA LEU A 32 -1.14 2.08 9.92
C LEU A 32 -0.08 2.79 9.04
N THR A 33 1.10 3.05 9.58
CA THR A 33 2.18 3.72 8.84
C THR A 33 2.82 2.76 7.83
N ARG A 34 3.05 1.50 8.19
CA ARG A 34 3.47 0.42 7.28
C ARG A 34 2.48 0.22 6.14
N MET A 35 1.19 0.17 6.46
CA MET A 35 0.12 0.02 5.47
C MET A 35 0.05 1.22 4.52
N HIS A 36 0.16 2.45 5.04
CA HIS A 36 0.20 3.66 4.21
C HIS A 36 1.35 3.62 3.18
N ALA A 37 2.55 3.26 3.64
CA ALA A 37 3.71 3.11 2.76
C ALA A 37 3.49 2.02 1.69
N SER A 38 3.03 0.84 2.11
CA SER A 38 2.80 -0.29 1.20
C SER A 38 1.71 0.00 0.16
N THR A 39 0.56 0.54 0.58
CA THR A 39 -0.57 0.79 -0.31
C THR A 39 -0.24 1.90 -1.31
N LYS A 40 0.34 3.02 -0.88
CA LYS A 40 0.61 4.16 -1.77
C LYS A 40 1.78 3.89 -2.71
N ALA A 41 2.95 3.59 -2.14
CA ALA A 41 4.15 3.36 -2.93
C ALA A 41 4.06 2.07 -3.74
N GLY A 42 3.45 1.01 -3.20
CA GLY A 42 3.26 -0.25 -3.93
C GLY A 42 2.34 -0.10 -5.14
N THR A 43 1.19 0.56 -5.00
CA THR A 43 0.25 0.77 -6.11
C THR A 43 0.85 1.66 -7.21
N LEU A 44 1.54 2.74 -6.84
CA LEU A 44 2.25 3.58 -7.81
C LEU A 44 3.40 2.82 -8.48
N GLY A 45 4.19 2.06 -7.71
CA GLY A 45 5.33 1.28 -8.23
C GLY A 45 4.88 0.23 -9.25
N SER A 46 3.91 -0.60 -8.90
CA SER A 46 3.33 -1.59 -9.81
C SER A 46 2.65 -0.91 -11.00
N GLY A 47 1.96 0.22 -10.81
CA GLY A 47 1.32 0.97 -11.88
C GLY A 47 2.31 1.48 -12.92
N LEU A 48 3.43 2.07 -12.50
CA LEU A 48 4.49 2.56 -13.40
C LEU A 48 5.12 1.41 -14.21
N ILE A 49 5.37 0.26 -13.59
CA ILE A 49 5.90 -0.92 -14.28
C ILE A 49 4.89 -1.43 -15.32
N LEU A 50 3.59 -1.48 -14.98
CA LEU A 50 2.55 -1.89 -15.93
C LEU A 50 2.41 -0.91 -17.11
N VAL A 51 2.59 0.39 -16.89
CA VAL A 51 2.68 1.39 -17.97
C VAL A 51 3.90 1.12 -18.85
N ALA A 52 5.06 0.80 -18.28
CA ALA A 52 6.24 0.43 -19.05
C ALA A 52 5.99 -0.81 -19.92
N VAL A 53 5.32 -1.83 -19.39
CA VAL A 53 4.91 -3.04 -20.13
C VAL A 53 3.98 -2.67 -21.29
N ALA A 54 2.97 -1.83 -21.05
CA ALA A 54 2.05 -1.40 -22.10
C ALA A 54 2.77 -0.67 -23.25
N ILE A 55 3.73 0.21 -22.93
CA ILE A 55 4.53 0.95 -23.91
C ILE A 55 5.50 0.03 -24.66
N ASN A 56 6.15 -0.91 -23.96
CA ASN A 56 7.16 -1.78 -24.55
C ASN A 56 6.59 -2.76 -25.59
N PHE A 57 5.45 -3.38 -25.29
CA PHE A 57 4.83 -4.34 -26.20
C PHE A 57 3.94 -3.67 -27.25
N ALA A 58 3.28 -2.56 -26.91
CA ALA A 58 2.38 -1.83 -27.81
C ALA A 58 1.27 -2.68 -28.47
N GLU A 59 0.96 -3.85 -27.91
CA GLU A 59 -0.09 -4.75 -28.38
C GLU A 59 -1.41 -4.47 -27.64
N GLY A 60 -2.52 -4.38 -28.36
CA GLY A 60 -3.83 -4.02 -27.78
C GLY A 60 -4.28 -4.95 -26.64
N THR A 61 -3.97 -6.25 -26.73
CA THR A 61 -4.27 -7.24 -25.69
C THR A 61 -3.44 -7.02 -24.42
N VAL A 62 -2.16 -6.67 -24.57
CA VAL A 62 -1.24 -6.38 -23.45
C VAL A 62 -1.63 -5.07 -22.78
N ILE A 63 -1.92 -4.03 -23.57
CA ILE A 63 -2.39 -2.73 -23.07
C ILE A 63 -3.68 -2.90 -22.27
N ALA A 64 -4.67 -3.63 -22.80
CA ALA A 64 -5.94 -3.86 -22.12
C ALA A 64 -5.74 -4.56 -20.77
N ARG A 65 -4.86 -5.58 -20.70
CA ARG A 65 -4.53 -6.28 -19.46
C ARG A 65 -3.78 -5.38 -18.47
N ALA A 66 -2.85 -4.56 -18.95
CA ALA A 66 -2.10 -3.63 -18.12
C ALA A 66 -3.02 -2.56 -17.50
N VAL A 67 -3.92 -1.97 -18.31
CA VAL A 67 -4.92 -1.01 -17.82
C VAL A 67 -5.88 -1.67 -16.83
N ALA A 68 -6.37 -2.87 -17.12
CA ALA A 68 -7.23 -3.61 -16.19
C ALA A 68 -6.51 -3.90 -14.87
N ALA A 69 -5.24 -4.29 -14.89
CA ALA A 69 -4.43 -4.52 -13.70
C ALA A 69 -4.21 -3.22 -12.89
N ILE A 70 -3.92 -2.10 -13.55
CA ILE A 70 -3.78 -0.79 -12.89
C ILE A 70 -5.09 -0.39 -12.19
N LEU A 71 -6.22 -0.48 -12.90
CA LEU A 71 -7.53 -0.18 -12.33
C LEU A 71 -7.86 -1.12 -11.16
N PHE A 72 -7.59 -2.41 -11.31
CA PHE A 72 -7.79 -3.39 -10.25
C PHE A 72 -6.97 -3.04 -9.01
N LEU A 73 -5.69 -2.71 -9.15
CA LEU A 73 -4.84 -2.31 -8.03
C LEU A 73 -5.34 -1.00 -7.39
N LEU A 74 -5.70 0.00 -8.19
CA LEU A 74 -6.21 1.28 -7.68
C LEU A 74 -7.52 1.13 -6.90
N LEU A 75 -8.39 0.19 -7.30
CA LEU A 75 -9.66 -0.05 -6.62
C LEU A 75 -9.50 -0.95 -5.39
N THR A 76 -8.68 -2.00 -5.49
CA THR A 76 -8.55 -3.02 -4.44
C THR A 76 -7.62 -2.59 -3.31
N ALA A 77 -6.55 -1.83 -3.60
CA ALA A 77 -5.59 -1.44 -2.59
C ALA A 77 -6.21 -0.55 -1.48
N PRO A 78 -7.06 0.46 -1.77
CA PRO A 78 -7.75 1.23 -0.75
C PRO A 78 -8.76 0.40 0.06
N VAL A 79 -9.48 -0.51 -0.60
CA VAL A 79 -10.45 -1.40 0.07
C VAL A 79 -9.71 -2.33 1.05
N ALA A 80 -8.61 -2.94 0.62
CA ALA A 80 -7.77 -3.76 1.48
C ALA A 80 -7.23 -2.96 2.66
N ALA A 81 -6.68 -1.76 2.41
CA ALA A 81 -6.18 -0.89 3.47
C ALA A 81 -7.27 -0.49 4.47
N HIS A 82 -8.48 -0.19 3.99
CA HIS A 82 -9.60 0.15 4.86
C HIS A 82 -10.02 -1.03 5.74
N LEU A 83 -10.13 -2.23 5.17
CA LEU A 83 -10.50 -3.44 5.91
C LEU A 83 -9.45 -3.81 6.96
N ILE A 84 -8.16 -3.72 6.61
CA ILE A 84 -7.05 -3.97 7.54
C ILE A 84 -7.03 -2.92 8.65
N GLY A 85 -7.17 -1.63 8.31
CA GLY A 85 -7.23 -0.55 9.30
C GLY A 85 -8.42 -0.70 10.25
N ARG A 86 -9.60 -1.02 9.72
CA ARG A 86 -10.79 -1.29 10.52
C ARG A 86 -10.62 -2.53 11.41
N ALA A 87 -9.98 -3.58 10.91
CA ALA A 87 -9.67 -4.76 11.71
C ALA A 87 -8.69 -4.45 12.84
N ALA A 88 -7.61 -3.72 12.55
CA ALA A 88 -6.62 -3.30 13.55
C ALA A 88 -7.26 -2.42 14.64
N PHE A 89 -8.13 -1.48 14.23
CA PHE A 89 -8.94 -0.70 15.17
C PHE A 89 -9.88 -1.59 15.99
N ARG A 90 -10.46 -2.63 15.38
CA ARG A 90 -11.33 -3.62 16.03
C ARG A 90 -10.59 -4.76 16.75
N THR A 91 -9.27 -4.79 16.79
CA THR A 91 -8.54 -5.75 17.63
C THR A 91 -7.65 -5.08 18.67
N GLY A 92 -7.60 -3.75 18.70
CA GLY A 92 -6.82 -3.02 19.70
C GLY A 92 -5.32 -3.13 19.46
N VAL A 93 -4.89 -3.20 18.18
CA VAL A 93 -3.45 -3.33 17.86
C VAL A 93 -2.68 -2.16 18.51
N PRO A 94 -1.64 -2.45 19.30
CA PRO A 94 -0.87 -1.40 19.95
C PRO A 94 -0.21 -0.50 18.90
N MET A 95 -0.21 0.80 19.19
CA MET A 95 0.50 1.81 18.43
C MET A 95 1.82 2.13 19.12
N ALA A 96 2.81 2.55 18.36
CA ALA A 96 4.12 2.93 18.84
C ALA A 96 4.02 4.20 19.68
N ASP A 97 4.95 4.32 20.64
CA ASP A 97 4.95 5.38 21.66
C ASP A 97 4.97 6.80 21.09
N ARG A 98 5.43 6.95 19.84
CA ARG A 98 5.53 8.23 19.11
C ARG A 98 4.29 8.58 18.30
N THR A 99 3.23 7.77 18.37
CA THR A 99 2.01 7.95 17.61
C THR A 99 0.89 8.42 18.53
N GLU A 100 0.53 9.69 18.38
CA GLU A 100 -0.53 10.32 19.15
C GLU A 100 -1.87 10.14 18.45
N CYS A 101 -2.88 9.80 19.24
CA CYS A 101 -4.27 9.69 18.78
C CYS A 101 -5.04 10.93 19.23
N GLU A 102 -6.03 11.32 18.44
CA GLU A 102 -6.99 12.34 18.85
C GLU A 102 -7.70 11.93 20.16
N PRO A 103 -8.04 12.89 21.05
CA PRO A 103 -8.71 12.58 22.31
C PRO A 103 -9.95 11.70 22.11
N GLY A 104 -10.15 10.70 22.97
CA GLY A 104 -11.24 9.72 22.84
C GLY A 104 -10.92 8.48 22.01
N VAL A 105 -9.97 8.53 21.08
CA VAL A 105 -9.62 7.37 20.23
C VAL A 105 -8.82 6.32 21.01
N ALA A 106 -7.89 6.76 21.86
CA ALA A 106 -7.10 5.86 22.71
C ALA A 106 -7.95 5.20 23.80
N GLU A 107 -8.94 5.92 24.35
CA GLU A 107 -9.93 5.39 25.29
C GLU A 107 -10.83 4.36 24.60
N ALA A 108 -11.33 4.67 23.40
CA ALA A 108 -12.10 3.74 22.59
C ALA A 108 -11.32 2.45 22.24
N LEU A 109 -9.98 2.48 22.23
CA LEU A 109 -9.14 1.29 22.08
C LEU A 109 -8.96 0.53 23.41
N ARG A 110 -8.80 1.23 24.54
CA ARG A 110 -8.57 0.67 25.88
C ARG A 110 -9.83 0.09 26.53
N GLU A 111 -11.00 0.66 26.29
CA GLU A 111 -12.27 0.26 26.93
C GLU A 111 -12.93 -0.98 26.31
N ARG A 112 -12.19 -1.80 25.56
CA ARG A 112 -12.81 -2.77 24.66
C ARG A 112 -13.06 -4.14 25.30
N PRO A 113 -14.28 -4.70 25.12
CA PRO A 113 -14.78 -5.91 25.80
C PRO A 113 -14.23 -7.21 25.20
N GLY A 114 -12.91 -7.37 25.18
CA GLY A 114 -12.25 -8.60 24.71
C GLY A 114 -10.90 -8.90 25.38
N GLU A 115 -10.36 -7.97 26.17
CA GLU A 115 -9.10 -8.14 26.90
C GLU A 115 -9.36 -8.28 28.41
N LYS A 116 -10.20 -9.25 28.78
CA LYS A 116 -9.88 -10.02 29.98
C LYS A 116 -8.92 -11.10 29.51
N ALA A 117 -7.69 -11.05 30.01
CA ALA A 117 -6.75 -12.15 29.85
C ALA A 117 -7.47 -13.47 30.22
N PRO A 118 -7.24 -14.58 29.49
CA PRO A 118 -7.74 -15.87 29.95
C PRO A 118 -7.16 -16.11 31.35
N GLU A 119 -8.04 -16.22 32.35
CA GLU A 119 -7.69 -16.67 33.70
C GLU A 119 -7.16 -18.11 33.68
#